data_AF-A0A3M1IF47-F1
#
_entry.id   AF-A0A3M1IF47-F1
#
_cell.length_a   1.000
_cell.length_b   1.000
_cell.length_c   1.000
_cell.angle_alpha   90.00
_cell.angle_beta   90.00
_cell.angle_gamma   90.00
#
_symmetry.space_group_name_H-M   'P 1'
#
loop_
_entity.id
_entity.type
_entity.pdbx_description
1 polymer ?
#
loop_
_entity_poly.entity_id
_entity_poly.type
_entity_poly.pdbx_seq_one_letter_code
_entity_poly.pdbx_strand_id
1 'polypeptide(L)'
;SLSWRLTSDPEQRMHWNLRLGRDFRLPGLNDLFWQPGGKRDLQPEVAYGQEAAWHYRTAGWGQWRLVAFNRWVRNWIQWSQLRSGIFAVDNITRVWSRGLQLHWQQQRGAWHLGAKAQYVRATYQVAIENPRISPGEQLWYTPSWQASARLGWQHRGWRFRYQHQYTGATAGISTQLSAYQLATIQVDYHSDWEKLPWRIHLALHNCWNATYQIIEFRPIPGRQLQVGVKLQLTHKLLPTARPRHKSINHHATN
;
A
#
# COMPACT_ATOMS: atom_id res chain seq x y z
N SER A 1 20.21 -5.76 5.01
CA SER A 1 19.81 -4.73 6.01
C SER A 1 20.09 -5.24 7.40
N LEU A 2 20.22 -4.36 8.38
CA LEU A 2 20.32 -4.67 9.80
C LEU A 2 19.06 -4.19 10.52
N SER A 3 18.58 -4.95 11.50
CA SER A 3 17.37 -4.64 12.27
C SER A 3 17.54 -5.02 13.73
N TRP A 4 17.09 -4.14 14.61
CA TRP A 4 17.11 -4.34 16.05
C TRP A 4 15.73 -4.09 16.63
N ARG A 5 15.35 -4.88 17.62
CA ARG A 5 14.12 -4.72 18.40
C ARG A 5 14.50 -4.52 19.85
N LEU A 6 14.05 -3.42 20.42
CA LEU A 6 14.27 -3.04 21.81
C LEU A 6 12.93 -3.03 22.52
N THR A 7 12.78 -3.88 23.52
CA THR A 7 11.57 -3.94 24.35
C THR A 7 11.85 -3.21 25.65
N SER A 8 10.92 -2.35 26.08
CA SER A 8 11.10 -1.47 27.26
C SER A 8 10.22 -1.85 28.45
N ASP A 9 9.36 -2.86 28.29
CA ASP A 9 8.35 -3.26 29.28
C ASP A 9 8.26 -4.79 29.35
N PRO A 10 8.26 -5.43 30.55
CA PRO A 10 8.06 -6.87 30.72
C PRO A 10 6.75 -7.41 30.10
N GLU A 11 5.69 -6.60 29.99
CA GLU A 11 4.45 -6.99 29.31
C GLU A 11 4.49 -6.78 27.78
N GLN A 12 5.62 -6.30 27.25
CA GLN A 12 5.83 -5.96 25.84
C GLN A 12 4.77 -5.00 25.25
N ARG A 13 4.12 -4.18 26.10
CA ARG A 13 3.15 -3.18 25.63
C ARG A 13 3.82 -2.10 24.81
N MET A 14 5.10 -1.85 25.07
CA MET A 14 5.92 -0.88 24.36
C MET A 14 7.22 -1.50 23.82
N HIS A 15 7.50 -1.25 22.55
CA HIS A 15 8.78 -1.61 21.95
C HIS A 15 9.16 -0.66 20.82
N TRP A 16 10.45 -0.64 20.52
CA TRP A 16 11.05 0.10 19.42
C TRP A 16 11.64 -0.88 18.41
N ASN A 17 11.46 -0.58 17.13
CA ASN A 17 12.14 -1.26 16.04
C ASN A 17 13.04 -0.25 15.32
N LEU A 18 14.32 -0.56 15.23
CA LEU A 18 15.30 0.24 14.49
C LEU A 18 15.76 -0.56 13.27
N ARG A 19 15.75 0.05 12.10
CA ARG A 19 16.19 -0.58 10.85
C ARG A 19 17.17 0.33 10.13
N LEU A 20 18.30 -0.24 9.73
CA LEU A 20 19.28 0.38 8.85
C LEU A 20 19.42 -0.50 7.61
N GLY A 21 19.35 0.07 6.43
CA GLY A 21 19.29 -0.72 5.21
C GLY A 21 19.91 -0.04 4.01
N ARG A 22 20.35 -0.88 3.08
CA ARG A 22 20.63 -0.51 1.71
C ARG A 22 19.70 -1.32 0.82
N ASP A 23 19.04 -0.64 -0.10
CA ASP A 23 18.19 -1.25 -1.12
C ASP A 23 18.69 -0.83 -2.51
N PHE A 24 18.27 -1.55 -3.55
CA PHE A 24 18.48 -1.12 -4.93
C PHE A 24 17.26 -1.45 -5.78
N ARG A 25 17.06 -0.69 -6.86
CA ARG A 25 16.02 -0.92 -7.87
C ARG A 25 16.68 -0.97 -9.24
N LEU A 26 16.55 -2.12 -9.92
CA LEU A 26 16.99 -2.25 -11.31
C LEU A 26 16.05 -1.45 -12.23
N PRO A 27 16.57 -0.88 -13.35
CA PRO A 27 15.73 -0.27 -14.36
C PRO A 27 14.68 -1.24 -14.92
N GLY A 28 13.47 -0.77 -15.16
CA GLY A 28 12.41 -1.59 -15.77
C GLY A 28 12.59 -1.76 -17.29
N LEU A 29 11.85 -2.69 -17.89
CA LEU A 29 11.88 -2.90 -19.34
C LEU A 29 11.46 -1.65 -20.13
N ASN A 30 10.45 -0.93 -19.65
CA ASN A 30 10.03 0.33 -20.27
C ASN A 30 11.13 1.38 -20.20
N ASP A 31 11.84 1.48 -19.06
CA ASP A 31 12.96 2.42 -18.91
C ASP A 31 14.09 2.10 -19.90
N LEU A 32 14.38 0.82 -20.12
CA LEU A 32 15.48 0.39 -20.98
C LEU A 32 15.16 0.42 -22.48
N PHE A 33 13.91 0.13 -22.86
CA PHE A 33 13.58 -0.25 -24.25
C PHE A 33 12.42 0.50 -24.89
N TRP A 34 11.69 1.36 -24.17
CA TRP A 34 10.60 2.14 -24.78
C TRP A 34 11.12 3.07 -25.89
N GLN A 35 10.38 3.19 -26.99
CA GLN A 35 10.78 4.04 -28.12
C GLN A 35 9.67 5.05 -28.48
N PRO A 36 10.01 6.34 -28.64
CA PRO A 36 11.27 6.98 -28.25
C PRO A 36 11.37 7.18 -26.72
N GLY A 37 12.59 7.29 -26.19
CA GLY A 37 12.84 7.82 -24.84
C GLY A 37 13.45 6.86 -23.82
N GLY A 38 13.43 5.56 -24.07
CA GLY A 38 14.14 4.56 -23.25
C GLY A 38 15.66 4.67 -23.39
N LYS A 39 16.39 4.25 -22.35
CA LYS A 39 17.85 4.37 -22.24
C LYS A 39 18.47 3.07 -21.71
N ARG A 40 19.33 2.42 -22.50
CA ARG A 40 19.88 1.08 -22.18
C ARG A 40 20.99 1.09 -21.13
N ASP A 41 21.69 2.20 -20.97
CA ASP A 41 22.83 2.40 -20.06
C ASP A 41 22.40 2.95 -18.69
N LEU A 42 21.11 2.81 -18.32
CA LEU A 42 20.63 3.22 -17.00
C LEU A 42 21.31 2.41 -15.88
N GLN A 43 21.77 3.14 -14.88
CA GLN A 43 22.29 2.57 -13.65
C GLN A 43 21.14 2.21 -12.70
N PRO A 44 21.28 1.15 -11.90
CA PRO A 44 20.34 0.88 -10.82
C PRO A 44 20.28 2.04 -9.81
N GLU A 45 19.09 2.29 -9.29
CA GLU A 45 18.93 3.14 -8.12
C GLU A 45 19.50 2.46 -6.89
N VAL A 46 20.19 3.22 -6.04
CA VAL A 46 20.70 2.71 -4.78
C VAL A 46 20.20 3.59 -3.65
N ALA A 47 19.56 2.98 -2.67
CA ALA A 47 19.00 3.68 -1.53
C ALA A 47 19.66 3.26 -0.22
N TYR A 48 19.85 4.23 0.67
CA TYR A 48 20.32 4.03 2.04
C TYR A 48 19.27 4.61 2.98
N GLY A 49 18.78 3.79 3.91
CA GLY A 49 17.63 4.13 4.73
C GLY A 49 17.83 3.82 6.21
N GLN A 50 17.18 4.63 7.02
CA GLN A 50 17.10 4.52 8.47
C GLN A 50 15.64 4.67 8.88
N GLU A 51 15.15 3.77 9.72
CA GLU A 51 13.79 3.80 10.24
C GLU A 51 13.82 3.54 11.75
N ALA A 52 13.07 4.34 12.51
CA ALA A 52 12.77 4.10 13.90
C ALA A 52 11.26 4.05 14.08
N ALA A 53 10.76 2.91 14.57
CA ALA A 53 9.34 2.70 14.81
C ALA A 53 9.09 2.46 16.29
N TRP A 54 8.28 3.32 16.90
CA TRP A 54 7.72 3.15 18.22
C TRP A 54 6.39 2.44 18.13
N HIS A 55 6.20 1.43 18.97
CA HIS A 55 4.97 0.67 19.11
C HIS A 55 4.47 0.77 20.53
N TYR A 56 3.18 1.05 20.66
CA TYR A 56 2.52 1.10 21.96
C TYR A 56 1.13 0.48 21.88
N ARG A 57 0.82 -0.43 22.82
CA ARG A 57 -0.49 -1.06 22.95
C ARG A 57 -1.05 -0.79 24.34
N THR A 58 -2.28 -0.30 24.40
CA THR A 58 -3.00 -0.06 25.65
C THR A 58 -4.42 -0.62 25.57
N ALA A 59 -4.88 -1.23 26.65
CA ALA A 59 -6.18 -1.90 26.73
C ALA A 59 -7.37 -0.96 26.46
N GLY A 60 -7.20 0.35 26.69
CA GLY A 60 -8.25 1.35 26.44
C GLY A 60 -8.15 2.06 25.09
N TRP A 61 -6.96 2.41 24.63
CA TRP A 61 -6.78 3.34 23.49
C TRP A 61 -6.24 2.67 22.23
N GLY A 62 -6.24 1.34 22.21
CA GLY A 62 -5.84 0.56 21.04
C GLY A 62 -4.33 0.47 20.86
N GLN A 63 -3.93 0.31 19.59
CA GLN A 63 -2.55 0.14 19.18
C GLN A 63 -2.09 1.36 18.39
N TRP A 64 -0.93 1.86 18.76
CA TRP A 64 -0.26 3.00 18.17
C TRP A 64 1.06 2.54 17.56
N ARG A 65 1.36 3.05 16.38
CA ARG A 65 2.68 2.94 15.76
C ARG A 65 3.07 4.29 15.20
N LEU A 66 4.18 4.83 15.69
CA LEU A 66 4.80 6.03 15.15
C LEU A 66 6.11 5.62 14.47
N VAL A 67 6.31 6.04 13.23
CA VAL A 67 7.51 5.72 12.44
C VAL A 67 8.15 7.02 12.00
N ALA A 68 9.42 7.19 12.31
CA ALA A 68 10.28 8.19 11.70
C ALA A 68 11.21 7.51 10.70
N PHE A 69 11.31 8.08 9.50
CA PHE A 69 12.15 7.51 8.45
C PHE A 69 13.01 8.57 7.77
N ASN A 70 14.16 8.14 7.30
CA ASN A 70 15.14 8.94 6.61
C ASN A 70 15.82 8.09 5.52
N ARG A 71 15.71 8.49 4.25
CA ARG A 71 16.16 7.70 3.10
C ARG A 71 16.83 8.58 2.05
N TRP A 72 18.02 8.20 1.64
CA TRP A 72 18.77 8.81 0.55
C TRP A 72 18.79 7.86 -0.65
N VAL A 73 18.42 8.32 -1.83
CA VAL A 73 18.45 7.56 -3.07
C VAL A 73 19.42 8.21 -4.05
N ARG A 74 20.30 7.42 -4.65
CA ARG A 74 21.22 7.81 -5.73
C ARG A 74 20.77 7.18 -7.04
N ASN A 75 21.19 7.78 -8.15
CA ASN A 75 20.88 7.36 -9.50
C ASN A 75 19.37 7.31 -9.77
N TRP A 76 18.60 8.25 -9.23
CA TRP A 76 17.15 8.27 -9.37
C TRP A 76 16.74 8.28 -10.84
N ILE A 77 16.02 7.23 -11.27
CA ILE A 77 15.51 7.02 -12.62
C ILE A 77 14.19 7.75 -12.72
N GLN A 78 14.10 8.73 -13.62
CA GLN A 78 12.88 9.50 -13.81
C GLN A 78 12.67 9.84 -15.29
N TRP A 79 11.42 9.66 -15.70
CA TRP A 79 10.93 10.14 -16.99
C TRP A 79 10.64 11.63 -16.90
N SER A 80 11.17 12.38 -17.85
CA SER A 80 10.92 13.82 -17.96
C SER A 80 10.93 14.29 -19.40
N GLN A 81 10.27 15.41 -19.67
CA GLN A 81 10.20 15.96 -21.01
C GLN A 81 11.53 16.62 -21.39
N LEU A 82 12.13 16.17 -22.49
CA LEU A 82 13.30 16.80 -23.09
C LEU A 82 12.89 18.09 -23.80
N ARG A 83 13.87 18.98 -24.09
CA ARG A 83 13.64 20.20 -24.89
C ARG A 83 13.03 19.91 -26.27
N SER A 84 13.21 18.69 -26.79
CA SER A 84 12.59 18.21 -28.04
C SER A 84 11.10 17.89 -27.92
N GLY A 85 10.51 17.99 -26.72
CA GLY A 85 9.12 17.60 -26.44
C GLY A 85 8.92 16.11 -26.18
N ILE A 86 9.93 15.28 -26.47
CA ILE A 86 9.92 13.84 -26.23
C ILE A 86 10.14 13.57 -24.74
N PHE A 87 9.33 12.69 -24.15
CA PHE A 87 9.60 12.14 -22.83
C PHE A 87 10.71 11.10 -22.93
N ALA A 88 11.75 11.27 -22.13
CA ALA A 88 12.85 10.32 -22.03
C ALA A 88 13.20 10.06 -20.56
N VAL A 89 13.83 8.92 -20.32
CA VAL A 89 14.27 8.51 -18.99
C VAL A 89 15.76 8.71 -18.80
N ASP A 90 16.16 9.12 -17.60
CA ASP A 90 17.57 9.19 -17.22
C ASP A 90 17.76 9.01 -15.69
N ASN A 91 18.98 8.71 -15.27
CA ASN A 91 19.42 8.76 -13.87
C ASN A 91 19.70 10.21 -13.47
N ILE A 92 18.66 11.00 -13.25
CA ILE A 92 18.79 12.46 -13.23
C ILE A 92 19.32 13.06 -11.92
N THR A 93 19.23 12.36 -10.76
CA THR A 93 19.48 13.05 -9.48
C THR A 93 19.68 12.15 -8.26
N ARG A 94 19.88 12.80 -7.11
CA ARG A 94 19.79 12.25 -5.76
C ARG A 94 18.51 12.74 -5.10
N VAL A 95 17.78 11.84 -4.44
CA VAL A 95 16.54 12.16 -3.72
C VAL A 95 16.74 11.94 -2.23
N TRP A 96 16.28 12.87 -1.42
CA TRP A 96 16.24 12.74 0.02
C TRP A 96 14.79 12.70 0.51
N SER A 97 14.34 11.53 0.96
CA SER A 97 12.99 11.29 1.46
C SER A 97 13.01 11.07 2.97
N ARG A 98 12.25 11.88 3.70
CA ARG A 98 12.17 11.82 5.16
C ARG A 98 10.78 12.18 5.64
N GLY A 99 10.41 11.70 6.82
CA GLY A 99 9.06 11.95 7.29
C GLY A 99 8.67 11.19 8.55
N LEU A 100 7.39 11.35 8.87
CA LEU A 100 6.73 10.71 10.00
C LEU A 100 5.48 10.00 9.51
N GLN A 101 5.22 8.82 10.06
CA GLN A 101 3.99 8.07 9.85
C GLN A 101 3.38 7.69 11.19
N LEU A 102 2.13 8.07 11.38
CA LEU A 102 1.33 7.69 12.53
C LEU A 102 0.28 6.69 12.08
N HIS A 103 0.17 5.60 12.82
CA HIS A 103 -0.88 4.60 12.67
C HIS A 103 -1.54 4.38 14.02
N TRP A 104 -2.86 4.39 14.00
CA TRP A 104 -3.69 4.04 15.14
C TRP A 104 -4.74 3.03 14.70
N GLN A 105 -5.01 2.05 15.56
CA GLN A 105 -6.12 1.13 15.38
C GLN A 105 -6.70 0.69 16.71
N GLN A 106 -8.01 0.52 16.75
CA GLN A 106 -8.73 0.10 17.94
C GLN A 106 -9.91 -0.79 17.57
N GLN A 107 -10.07 -1.86 18.33
CA GLN A 107 -11.22 -2.75 18.23
C GLN A 107 -11.96 -2.76 19.55
N ARG A 108 -13.28 -2.53 19.51
CA ARG A 108 -14.16 -2.58 20.69
C ARG A 108 -15.49 -3.21 20.29
N GLY A 109 -15.73 -4.44 20.74
CA GLY A 109 -16.91 -5.21 20.37
C GLY A 109 -17.00 -5.39 18.85
N ALA A 110 -18.12 -4.99 18.27
CA ALA A 110 -18.37 -5.03 16.83
C ALA A 110 -17.60 -3.96 16.02
N TRP A 111 -17.07 -2.93 16.69
CA TRP A 111 -16.46 -1.78 16.04
C TRP A 111 -14.96 -1.93 15.84
N HIS A 112 -14.51 -1.49 14.66
CA HIS A 112 -13.11 -1.48 14.23
C HIS A 112 -12.78 -0.08 13.73
N LEU A 113 -11.92 0.63 14.44
CA LEU A 113 -11.49 1.98 14.11
C LEU A 113 -10.03 1.95 13.67
N GLY A 114 -9.70 2.79 12.70
CA GLY A 114 -8.31 2.98 12.31
C GLY A 114 -8.07 4.36 11.74
N ALA A 115 -6.90 4.90 11.98
CA ALA A 115 -6.43 6.14 11.39
C ALA A 115 -4.96 6.00 10.98
N LYS A 116 -4.61 6.69 9.89
CA LYS A 116 -3.23 6.85 9.45
C LYS A 116 -3.03 8.30 9.08
N ALA A 117 -1.89 8.87 9.44
CA ALA A 117 -1.45 10.17 8.97
C ALA A 117 0.03 10.08 8.62
N GLN A 118 0.45 10.73 7.54
CA GLN A 118 1.84 10.78 7.16
C GLN A 118 2.23 12.17 6.66
N TYR A 119 3.43 12.57 7.06
CA TYR A 119 4.15 13.70 6.51
C TYR A 119 5.39 13.18 5.79
N VAL A 120 5.59 13.57 4.54
CA VAL A 120 6.73 13.17 3.72
C VAL A 120 7.32 14.39 3.03
N ARG A 121 8.60 14.65 3.31
CA ARG A 121 9.41 15.60 2.55
C ARG A 121 10.41 14.81 1.69
N ALA A 122 10.09 14.69 0.41
CA ALA A 122 10.91 14.02 -0.58
C ALA A 122 11.44 15.07 -1.53
N THR A 123 12.74 15.38 -1.46
CA THR A 123 13.31 16.53 -2.16
C THR A 123 14.41 16.13 -3.11
N TYR A 124 14.45 16.79 -4.28
CA TYR A 124 15.60 16.76 -5.17
C TYR A 124 16.83 17.31 -4.45
N GLN A 125 17.99 16.70 -4.62
CA GLN A 125 19.24 17.12 -3.94
C GLN A 125 20.28 17.68 -4.91
N VAL A 126 20.03 17.55 -6.21
CA VAL A 126 20.87 18.10 -7.28
C VAL A 126 19.94 18.83 -8.24
N ALA A 127 20.40 19.96 -8.76
CA ALA A 127 19.67 20.74 -9.74
C ALA A 127 19.55 19.94 -11.05
N ILE A 128 18.42 20.08 -11.72
CA ILE A 128 18.20 19.54 -13.06
C ILE A 128 17.86 20.74 -13.94
N GLU A 129 18.51 20.85 -15.10
CA GLU A 129 18.28 22.00 -15.99
C GLU A 129 17.05 21.83 -16.85
N ASN A 130 16.77 20.59 -17.25
CA ASN A 130 15.66 20.27 -18.11
C ASN A 130 15.07 18.91 -17.72
N PRO A 131 13.92 18.90 -17.04
CA PRO A 131 13.13 20.04 -16.58
C PRO A 131 13.85 20.86 -15.49
N ARG A 132 13.60 22.17 -15.43
CA ARG A 132 14.26 23.05 -14.46
C ARG A 132 13.74 22.74 -13.05
N ILE A 133 14.60 22.14 -12.24
CA ILE A 133 14.31 21.75 -10.86
C ILE A 133 15.49 22.19 -9.99
N SER A 134 15.20 22.94 -8.93
CA SER A 134 16.20 23.39 -7.97
C SER A 134 16.40 22.35 -6.86
N PRO A 135 17.59 22.26 -6.26
CA PRO A 135 17.80 21.48 -5.05
C PRO A 135 16.86 21.92 -3.93
N GLY A 136 16.30 20.96 -3.21
CA GLY A 136 15.37 21.21 -2.11
C GLY A 136 13.90 21.27 -2.52
N GLU A 137 13.60 21.35 -3.82
CA GLU A 137 12.22 21.25 -4.32
C GLU A 137 11.64 19.86 -4.04
N GLN A 138 10.33 19.83 -3.73
CA GLN A 138 9.60 18.59 -3.48
C GLN A 138 9.46 17.80 -4.79
N LEU A 139 9.62 16.48 -4.69
CA LEU A 139 9.42 15.55 -5.79
C LEU A 139 8.00 15.70 -6.36
N TRP A 140 7.89 15.68 -7.68
CA TRP A 140 6.61 15.78 -8.36
C TRP A 140 5.68 14.62 -7.98
N TYR A 141 4.39 14.90 -8.01
CA TYR A 141 3.32 13.96 -7.66
C TYR A 141 3.49 13.31 -6.27
N THR A 142 4.27 13.93 -5.38
CA THR A 142 4.57 13.45 -4.02
C THR A 142 3.98 14.41 -2.98
N PRO A 143 2.69 14.24 -2.63
CA PRO A 143 2.02 15.10 -1.67
C PRO A 143 2.67 14.99 -0.29
N SER A 144 2.91 16.14 0.34
CA SER A 144 3.61 16.19 1.63
C SER A 144 2.79 15.63 2.77
N TRP A 145 1.46 15.76 2.71
CA TRP A 145 0.54 15.27 3.73
C TRP A 145 -0.45 14.31 3.12
N GLN A 146 -0.65 13.16 3.78
CA GLN A 146 -1.70 12.23 3.45
C GLN A 146 -2.30 11.67 4.74
N ALA A 147 -3.60 11.45 4.76
CA ALA A 147 -4.29 10.87 5.90
C ALA A 147 -5.38 9.90 5.46
N SER A 148 -5.72 8.94 6.31
CA SER A 148 -6.87 8.07 6.08
C SER A 148 -7.51 7.69 7.40
N ALA A 149 -8.83 7.55 7.40
CA ALA A 149 -9.60 7.05 8.53
C ALA A 149 -10.48 5.89 8.07
N ARG A 150 -10.72 4.95 8.97
CA ARG A 150 -11.57 3.78 8.75
C ARG A 150 -12.49 3.58 9.95
N LEU A 151 -13.76 3.42 9.63
CA LEU A 151 -14.81 3.01 10.56
C LEU A 151 -15.39 1.69 10.04
N GLY A 152 -15.27 0.64 10.83
CA GLY A 152 -15.81 -0.67 10.53
C GLY A 152 -16.77 -1.11 11.62
N TRP A 153 -17.84 -1.78 11.22
CA TRP A 153 -18.76 -2.44 12.13
C TRP A 153 -19.06 -3.84 11.59
N GLN A 154 -19.06 -4.85 12.45
CA GLN A 154 -19.35 -6.22 12.06
C GLN A 154 -20.22 -6.92 13.09
N HIS A 155 -21.35 -7.48 12.65
CA HIS A 155 -22.26 -8.23 13.50
C HIS A 155 -23.11 -9.21 12.67
N ARG A 156 -23.20 -10.49 13.11
CA ARG A 156 -24.10 -11.53 12.54
C ARG A 156 -24.12 -11.54 10.99
N GLY A 157 -22.97 -11.79 10.38
CA GLY A 157 -22.81 -11.83 8.92
C GLY A 157 -22.70 -10.45 8.24
N TRP A 158 -23.21 -9.39 8.84
CA TRP A 158 -23.09 -8.03 8.30
C TRP A 158 -21.74 -7.42 8.58
N ARG A 159 -21.19 -6.74 7.59
CA ARG A 159 -20.00 -5.90 7.72
C ARG A 159 -20.22 -4.57 7.00
N PHE A 160 -20.18 -3.50 7.77
CA PHE A 160 -20.16 -2.13 7.26
C PHE A 160 -18.73 -1.59 7.33
N ARG A 161 -18.29 -0.88 6.29
CA ARG A 161 -17.02 -0.16 6.28
C ARG A 161 -17.17 1.20 5.63
N TYR A 162 -16.70 2.21 6.32
CA TYR A 162 -16.44 3.54 5.78
C TYR A 162 -14.93 3.79 5.78
N GLN A 163 -14.39 4.23 4.65
CA GLN A 163 -12.99 4.63 4.52
C GLN A 163 -12.94 6.05 3.96
N HIS A 164 -12.25 6.95 4.66
CA HIS A 164 -11.95 8.31 4.23
C HIS A 164 -10.47 8.41 3.90
N GLN A 165 -10.13 9.11 2.83
CA GLN A 165 -8.75 9.40 2.45
C GLN A 165 -8.62 10.88 2.12
N TYR A 166 -7.52 11.48 2.56
CA TYR A 166 -7.10 12.83 2.21
C TYR A 166 -5.72 12.78 1.61
N THR A 167 -5.56 13.47 0.49
CA THR A 167 -4.28 13.67 -0.20
C THR A 167 -4.04 15.16 -0.33
N GLY A 168 -2.94 15.65 0.24
CA GLY A 168 -2.55 17.04 0.16
C GLY A 168 -2.21 17.48 -1.27
N ALA A 169 -2.09 18.79 -1.46
CA ALA A 169 -1.66 19.34 -2.74
C ALA A 169 -0.22 18.90 -3.06
N THR A 170 0.10 18.80 -4.35
CA THR A 170 1.44 18.44 -4.82
C THR A 170 1.78 19.21 -6.08
N ALA A 171 3.07 19.47 -6.29
CA ALA A 171 3.55 19.91 -7.59
C ALA A 171 3.38 18.76 -8.61
N GLY A 172 2.91 19.08 -9.80
CA GLY A 172 3.08 18.26 -10.99
C GLY A 172 4.28 18.73 -11.82
N ILE A 173 4.31 18.35 -13.09
CA ILE A 173 5.33 18.76 -14.07
C ILE A 173 5.06 20.19 -14.53
N SER A 174 3.79 20.51 -14.83
CA SER A 174 3.39 21.78 -15.44
C SER A 174 2.57 22.64 -14.48
N THR A 175 1.78 22.01 -13.60
CA THR A 175 0.86 22.72 -12.71
C THR A 175 0.87 22.14 -11.31
N GLN A 176 0.38 22.92 -10.34
CA GLN A 176 0.10 22.40 -9.01
C GLN A 176 -1.23 21.64 -9.02
N LEU A 177 -1.22 20.44 -8.45
CA LEU A 177 -2.42 19.63 -8.24
C LEU A 177 -3.02 19.95 -6.87
N SER A 178 -4.30 20.30 -6.85
CA SER A 178 -5.04 20.60 -5.63
C SER A 178 -5.16 19.39 -4.71
N ALA A 179 -5.25 19.66 -3.41
CA ALA A 179 -5.59 18.63 -2.43
C ALA A 179 -6.99 18.09 -2.71
N TYR A 180 -7.21 16.82 -2.39
CA TYR A 180 -8.50 16.16 -2.56
C TYR A 180 -8.76 15.14 -1.47
N GLN A 181 -10.03 14.74 -1.36
CA GLN A 181 -10.46 13.71 -0.44
C GLN A 181 -11.45 12.76 -1.10
N LEU A 182 -11.37 11.49 -0.72
CA LEU A 182 -12.24 10.43 -1.23
C LEU A 182 -12.84 9.61 -0.08
N ALA A 183 -14.09 9.21 -0.25
CA ALA A 183 -14.75 8.25 0.63
C ALA A 183 -15.16 7.01 -0.16
N THR A 184 -15.06 5.88 0.52
CA THR A 184 -15.69 4.62 0.11
C THR A 184 -16.59 4.13 1.23
N ILE A 185 -17.85 3.85 0.89
CA ILE A 185 -18.79 3.13 1.73
C ILE A 185 -18.92 1.72 1.19
N GLN A 186 -18.84 0.73 2.07
CA GLN A 186 -19.00 -0.67 1.73
C GLN A 186 -19.93 -1.38 2.71
N VAL A 187 -20.82 -2.19 2.15
CA VAL A 187 -21.67 -3.12 2.90
C VAL A 187 -21.43 -4.51 2.34
N ASP A 188 -21.13 -5.44 3.24
CA ASP A 188 -21.13 -6.86 2.93
C ASP A 188 -22.11 -7.59 3.82
N TYR A 189 -22.74 -8.61 3.26
CA TYR A 189 -23.44 -9.62 4.03
C TYR A 189 -22.89 -10.99 3.69
N HIS A 190 -22.46 -11.71 4.71
CA HIS A 190 -22.11 -13.12 4.62
C HIS A 190 -23.25 -13.95 5.20
N SER A 191 -23.67 -14.96 4.45
CA SER A 191 -24.65 -15.92 4.93
C SER A 191 -23.98 -17.01 5.74
N ASP A 192 -24.51 -17.26 6.94
CA ASP A 192 -24.13 -18.38 7.80
C ASP A 192 -24.80 -19.71 7.37
N TRP A 193 -25.31 -19.80 6.13
CA TRP A 193 -25.95 -21.01 5.63
C TRP A 193 -24.89 -22.08 5.30
N GLU A 194 -24.73 -23.06 6.20
CA GLU A 194 -23.66 -24.07 6.18
C GLU A 194 -23.53 -24.85 4.86
N LYS A 195 -24.63 -25.06 4.14
CA LYS A 195 -24.64 -25.85 2.89
C LYS A 195 -24.15 -25.07 1.67
N LEU A 196 -24.29 -23.74 1.68
CA LEU A 196 -23.87 -22.88 0.59
C LEU A 196 -23.48 -21.49 1.12
N PRO A 197 -22.28 -21.35 1.69
CA PRO A 197 -21.81 -20.04 2.13
C PRO A 197 -21.72 -19.09 0.94
N TRP A 198 -22.40 -17.95 1.06
CA TRP A 198 -22.37 -16.90 0.06
C TRP A 198 -22.10 -15.54 0.68
N ARG A 199 -21.67 -14.60 -0.17
CA ARG A 199 -21.45 -13.22 0.23
C ARG A 199 -21.93 -12.27 -0.85
N ILE A 200 -22.68 -11.26 -0.45
CA ILE A 200 -22.97 -10.09 -1.29
C ILE A 200 -22.06 -8.96 -0.84
N HIS A 201 -21.55 -8.22 -1.82
CA HIS A 201 -20.67 -7.08 -1.66
C HIS A 201 -21.24 -5.90 -2.43
N LEU A 202 -21.41 -4.78 -1.74
CA LEU A 202 -21.78 -3.49 -2.30
C LEU A 202 -20.73 -2.47 -1.87
N ALA A 203 -20.17 -1.72 -2.81
CA ALA A 203 -19.27 -0.62 -2.51
C ALA A 203 -19.56 0.59 -3.39
N LEU A 204 -19.63 1.77 -2.77
CA LEU A 204 -19.69 3.05 -3.44
C LEU A 204 -18.35 3.75 -3.24
N HIS A 205 -17.56 3.86 -4.31
CA HIS A 205 -16.28 4.57 -4.31
C HIS A 205 -16.49 6.02 -4.74
N ASN A 206 -15.68 6.93 -4.18
CA ASN A 206 -15.79 8.36 -4.38
C ASN A 206 -17.23 8.86 -4.09
N CYS A 207 -17.71 8.63 -2.87
CA CYS A 207 -19.10 8.92 -2.48
C CYS A 207 -19.52 10.37 -2.77
N TRP A 208 -18.60 11.33 -2.59
CA TRP A 208 -18.86 12.75 -2.86
C TRP A 208 -18.78 13.15 -4.33
N ASN A 209 -18.47 12.20 -5.22
CA ASN A 209 -18.24 12.47 -6.63
C ASN A 209 -17.23 13.61 -6.85
N ALA A 210 -16.15 13.58 -6.06
CA ALA A 210 -15.08 14.57 -6.18
C ALA A 210 -14.42 14.46 -7.54
N THR A 211 -14.18 15.61 -8.18
CA THR A 211 -13.30 15.74 -9.35
C THR A 211 -11.90 16.02 -8.86
N TYR A 212 -10.94 15.16 -9.21
CA TYR A 212 -9.57 15.23 -8.69
C TYR A 212 -8.57 14.72 -9.72
N GLN A 213 -7.29 15.04 -9.49
CA GLN A 213 -6.19 14.65 -10.35
C GLN A 213 -5.06 14.07 -9.50
N ILE A 214 -4.55 12.92 -9.92
CA ILE A 214 -3.35 12.29 -9.33
C ILE A 214 -2.12 12.62 -10.18
N ILE A 215 -2.31 12.60 -11.49
CA ILE A 215 -1.31 12.93 -12.51
C ILE A 215 -2.00 13.85 -13.50
N GLU A 216 -1.28 14.85 -13.99
CA GLU A 216 -1.78 15.79 -14.99
C GLU A 216 -2.31 15.07 -16.23
N PHE A 217 -3.40 15.60 -16.79
CA PHE A 217 -4.00 15.15 -18.05
C PHE A 217 -4.41 13.67 -18.09
N ARG A 218 -4.49 13.00 -16.93
CA ARG A 218 -4.99 11.62 -16.83
C ARG A 218 -6.41 11.64 -16.26
N PRO A 219 -7.43 11.21 -17.03
CA PRO A 219 -8.77 11.11 -16.52
C PRO A 219 -8.84 10.02 -15.45
N ILE A 220 -9.58 10.31 -14.38
CA ILE A 220 -9.82 9.40 -13.27
C ILE A 220 -11.33 9.19 -13.15
N PRO A 221 -11.82 7.97 -12.85
CA PRO A 221 -13.24 7.75 -12.64
C PRO A 221 -13.80 8.63 -11.51
N GLY A 222 -15.01 9.15 -11.71
CA GLY A 222 -15.79 9.82 -10.69
C GLY A 222 -16.37 8.84 -9.66
N ARG A 223 -17.65 8.99 -9.32
CA ARG A 223 -18.33 8.06 -8.43
C ARG A 223 -18.57 6.71 -9.11
N GLN A 224 -18.23 5.62 -8.42
CA GLN A 224 -18.37 4.26 -8.95
C GLN A 224 -19.14 3.37 -7.96
N LEU A 225 -20.20 2.71 -8.45
CA LEU A 225 -20.87 1.64 -7.72
C LEU A 225 -20.28 0.28 -8.15
N GLN A 226 -19.94 -0.54 -7.17
CA GLN A 226 -19.46 -1.90 -7.34
C GLN A 226 -20.41 -2.86 -6.64
N VAL A 227 -20.84 -3.88 -7.37
CA VAL A 227 -21.69 -4.96 -6.87
C VAL A 227 -20.99 -6.28 -7.13
N GLY A 228 -20.99 -7.20 -6.17
CA GLY A 228 -20.38 -8.51 -6.32
C GLY A 228 -21.10 -9.57 -5.50
N VAL A 229 -21.13 -10.78 -6.03
CA VAL A 229 -21.62 -11.98 -5.34
C VAL A 229 -20.51 -13.02 -5.37
N LYS A 230 -20.25 -13.66 -4.22
CA LYS A 230 -19.32 -14.77 -4.12
C LYS A 230 -20.04 -15.98 -3.55
N LEU A 231 -19.95 -17.11 -4.26
CA LEU A 231 -20.40 -18.42 -3.82
C LEU A 231 -19.17 -19.25 -3.43
N GLN A 232 -19.24 -19.99 -2.33
CA GLN A 232 -18.19 -20.94 -1.94
C GLN A 232 -18.75 -22.36 -1.95
N LEU A 233 -18.31 -23.16 -2.93
CA LEU A 233 -18.66 -24.57 -3.04
C LEU A 233 -17.61 -25.40 -2.31
N THR A 234 -17.99 -26.06 -1.21
CA THR A 234 -17.11 -26.99 -0.50
C THR A 234 -17.51 -28.39 -0.86
N HIS A 235 -16.74 -29.05 -1.73
CA HIS A 235 -16.93 -30.48 -2.00
C HIS A 235 -16.15 -31.29 -0.96
N LYS A 236 -16.84 -31.93 -0.01
CA LYS A 236 -16.20 -32.95 0.84
C LYS A 236 -15.89 -34.15 -0.06
N LEU A 237 -14.60 -34.42 -0.32
CA LEU A 237 -14.20 -35.69 -0.92
C LEU A 237 -14.66 -36.80 0.03
N LEU A 238 -15.54 -37.68 -0.44
CA LEU A 238 -15.89 -38.90 0.29
C LEU A 238 -14.61 -39.71 0.49
N PRO A 239 -14.38 -40.31 1.67
CA PRO A 239 -13.27 -41.22 1.84
C PRO A 239 -13.42 -42.34 0.81
N THR A 240 -12.45 -42.49 -0.08
CA THR A 240 -12.38 -43.61 -1.01
C THR A 240 -12.41 -44.90 -0.20
N ALA A 241 -13.48 -45.67 -0.36
CA ALA A 241 -13.56 -47.00 0.24
C ALA A 241 -12.37 -47.82 -0.28
N ARG A 242 -11.41 -48.14 0.60
CA ARG A 242 -10.34 -49.09 0.26
C ARG A 242 -11.02 -50.41 -0.10
N PRO A 243 -10.71 -51.02 -1.26
CA PRO A 243 -11.22 -52.35 -1.56
C PRO A 243 -10.74 -53.33 -0.49
N ARG A 244 -11.68 -54.08 0.11
CA ARG A 244 -11.35 -55.21 0.99
C ARG A 244 -10.63 -56.25 0.16
N HIS A 245 -9.31 -56.36 0.30
CA HIS A 245 -8.60 -57.55 -0.14
C HIS A 245 -9.16 -58.75 0.64
N LYS A 246 -9.87 -59.65 -0.05
CA LYS A 246 -10.10 -61.00 0.46
C LYS A 246 -8.74 -61.70 0.52
N SER A 247 -8.23 -61.94 1.72
CA SER A 247 -7.12 -62.85 1.93
C SER A 247 -7.60 -64.27 1.58
N ILE A 248 -7.05 -64.84 0.51
CA ILE A 248 -7.19 -66.25 0.20
C ILE A 248 -6.18 -66.97 1.12
N ASN A 249 -6.69 -67.69 2.11
CA ASN A 249 -5.88 -68.60 2.91
C ASN A 249 -5.62 -69.87 2.08
N HIS A 250 -4.38 -70.11 1.69
CA HIS A 250 -3.95 -71.43 1.26
C HIS A 250 -3.70 -72.29 2.51
N HIS A 251 -4.54 -73.29 2.71
CA HIS A 251 -4.21 -74.44 3.54
C HIS A 251 -3.19 -75.31 2.80
N ALA A 252 -2.01 -75.46 3.38
CA ALA A 252 -1.08 -76.54 3.04
C ALA A 252 -1.55 -77.82 3.75
N THR A 253 -1.84 -78.85 2.98
CA THR A 253 -1.88 -80.24 3.46
C THR A 253 -0.52 -80.88 3.24
N ASN A 254 -0.12 -81.71 4.21
CA ASN A 254 1.10 -82.52 4.28
C ASN A 254 1.50 -83.23 2.99
#